data_AF-A0A7K3YA13-F1
#
_entry.id   AF-A0A7K3YA13-F1
#
_cell.length_a   1.000
_cell.length_b   1.000
_cell.length_c   1.000
_cell.angle_alpha   90.00
_cell.angle_beta   90.00
_cell.angle_gamma   90.00
#
_symmetry.space_group_name_H-M   'P 1'
#
loop_
_entity.id
_entity.type
_entity.pdbx_description
1 polymer ?
#
loop_
_entity_poly.entity_id
_entity_poly.type
_entity_poly.pdbx_seq_one_letter_code
_entity_poly.pdbx_strand_id
1 'polypeptide(L)'
;MRGRTTLLITLFMVLLCGAPCSAIYEFNGIPLEIVAQGEVPGGMHTYGVYGLDDPPATLTFDLDGEVQWARTYVGVWGGTPRYTGWTDLTVNGRALPRIKLYGSDDKSENVYATGYGVYWVAYDTTSLLTSGKNTITADSSRFEPDNKLDGRIYSVVTLAAVPDASGITTQYRVAEGNQNLHGEGW
;
A
#
# COMPACT_ATOMS: atom_id res chain seq x y z
N MET A 1 -21.41 -4.39 41.73
CA MET A 1 -19.95 -4.58 41.49
C MET A 1 -19.65 -5.43 40.27
N ARG A 2 -20.34 -6.57 40.04
CA ARG A 2 -20.15 -7.48 38.89
C ARG A 2 -20.14 -6.79 37.50
N GLY A 3 -21.06 -5.86 37.22
CA GLY A 3 -21.15 -5.21 35.90
C GLY A 3 -20.02 -4.22 35.56
N ARG A 4 -19.41 -3.56 36.56
CA ARG A 4 -18.26 -2.66 36.34
C ARG A 4 -17.00 -3.45 35.98
N THR A 5 -16.81 -4.61 36.60
CA THR A 5 -15.68 -5.50 36.32
C THR A 5 -15.77 -6.10 34.92
N THR A 6 -16.97 -6.53 34.48
CA THR A 6 -17.18 -7.05 33.12
C THR A 6 -16.91 -5.98 32.06
N LEU A 7 -17.40 -4.74 32.25
CA LEU A 7 -17.16 -3.62 31.33
C LEU A 7 -15.66 -3.30 31.17
N LEU A 8 -14.91 -3.30 32.28
CA LEU A 8 -13.47 -3.06 32.29
C LEU A 8 -12.68 -4.15 31.56
N ILE A 9 -13.08 -5.42 31.71
CA ILE A 9 -12.43 -6.55 31.01
C ILE A 9 -12.71 -6.49 29.51
N THR A 10 -13.94 -6.16 29.10
CA THR A 10 -14.29 -5.99 27.68
C THR A 10 -13.52 -4.82 27.07
N LEU A 11 -13.41 -3.68 27.76
CA LEU A 11 -12.65 -2.52 27.28
C LEU A 11 -11.14 -2.83 27.15
N PHE A 12 -10.59 -3.60 28.10
CA PHE A 12 -9.19 -4.03 28.05
C PHE A 12 -8.91 -5.00 26.90
N MET A 13 -9.83 -5.92 26.58
CA MET A 13 -9.71 -6.79 25.40
C MET A 13 -9.79 -6.01 24.08
N VAL A 14 -10.64 -4.99 23.99
CA VAL A 14 -10.72 -4.14 22.78
C VAL A 14 -9.42 -3.36 22.54
N LEU A 15 -8.77 -2.88 23.61
CA LEU A 15 -7.46 -2.22 23.53
C LEU A 15 -6.33 -3.16 23.09
N LEU A 16 -6.44 -4.47 23.34
CA LEU A 16 -5.46 -5.47 22.93
C LEU A 16 -5.61 -5.92 21.47
N CYS A 17 -6.75 -5.64 20.82
CA CYS A 17 -7.01 -5.96 19.41
C CYS A 17 -6.67 -4.82 18.45
N GLY A 18 -6.14 -3.69 18.95
CA GLY A 18 -5.60 -2.64 18.09
C GLY A 18 -4.30 -3.13 17.47
N ALA A 19 -4.33 -3.57 16.21
CA ALA A 19 -3.10 -3.75 15.45
C ALA A 19 -2.35 -2.41 15.42
N PRO A 20 -1.03 -2.37 15.69
CA PRO A 20 -0.26 -1.15 15.51
C PRO A 20 -0.29 -0.79 14.03
N CYS A 21 -1.10 0.21 13.68
CA CYS A 21 -1.05 0.81 12.37
C CYS A 21 0.06 1.86 12.40
N SER A 22 1.25 1.47 11.99
CA SER A 22 2.42 2.33 11.99
C SER A 22 2.46 3.16 10.72
N ALA A 23 1.95 4.38 10.83
CA ALA A 23 2.20 5.43 9.87
C ALA A 23 3.45 6.22 10.29
N ILE A 24 4.52 6.15 9.50
CA ILE A 24 5.83 6.65 9.90
C ILE A 24 6.52 7.30 8.70
N TYR A 25 6.77 8.61 8.75
CA TYR A 25 7.92 9.18 8.07
C TYR A 25 9.20 8.90 8.88
N GLU A 26 10.20 8.28 8.24
CA GLU A 26 11.55 8.09 8.79
C GLU A 26 12.57 8.33 7.69
N PHE A 27 13.49 9.27 7.91
CA PHE A 27 14.46 9.65 6.88
C PHE A 27 15.37 8.46 6.55
N ASN A 28 15.77 7.67 7.54
CA ASN A 28 16.68 6.53 7.34
C ASN A 28 15.98 5.27 6.82
N GLY A 29 14.67 5.32 6.62
CA GLY A 29 13.90 4.17 6.19
C GLY A 29 13.01 3.59 7.28
N ILE A 30 11.97 2.90 6.84
CA ILE A 30 10.99 2.21 7.66
C ILE A 30 11.24 0.71 7.48
N PRO A 31 11.46 -0.05 8.56
CA PRO A 31 11.71 -1.48 8.48
C PRO A 31 10.51 -2.21 7.87
N LEU A 32 10.77 -3.38 7.30
CA LEU A 32 9.70 -4.24 6.81
C LEU A 32 9.03 -4.97 7.98
N GLU A 33 7.73 -4.76 8.14
CA GLU A 33 6.90 -5.44 9.14
C GLU A 33 5.86 -6.33 8.45
N ILE A 34 5.59 -7.52 9.00
CA ILE A 34 4.58 -8.42 8.45
C ILE A 34 3.20 -7.79 8.61
N VAL A 35 2.53 -7.48 7.50
CA VAL A 35 1.19 -6.89 7.47
C VAL A 35 0.11 -7.89 7.09
N ALA A 36 0.48 -8.99 6.42
CA ALA A 36 -0.43 -10.04 6.04
C ALA A 36 0.27 -11.40 6.03
N GLN A 37 -0.44 -12.44 6.45
CA GLN A 37 0.02 -13.81 6.35
C GLN A 37 -1.19 -14.73 6.21
N GLY A 38 -1.02 -15.83 5.49
CA GLY A 38 -2.12 -16.76 5.26
C GLY A 38 -1.71 -17.93 4.37
N GLU A 39 -2.72 -18.68 3.96
CA GLU A 39 -2.60 -19.79 3.05
C GLU A 39 -3.59 -19.60 1.90
N VAL A 40 -3.19 -19.98 0.69
CA VAL A 40 -4.05 -19.98 -0.49
C VAL A 40 -3.89 -21.32 -1.22
N PRO A 41 -4.97 -22.02 -1.59
CA PRO A 41 -4.92 -23.23 -2.42
C PRO A 41 -4.65 -22.83 -3.87
N GLY A 42 -3.44 -22.34 -4.12
CA GLY A 42 -2.97 -21.75 -5.37
C GLY A 42 -1.68 -20.97 -5.12
N GLY A 43 -1.59 -19.76 -5.68
CA GLY A 43 -0.36 -18.97 -5.67
C GLY A 43 -0.53 -17.50 -5.24
N MET A 44 0.61 -16.88 -4.88
CA MET A 44 0.74 -15.44 -4.80
C MET A 44 1.34 -14.93 -6.13
N HIS A 45 0.66 -13.98 -6.75
CA HIS A 45 1.06 -13.38 -8.02
C HIS A 45 1.52 -11.94 -7.79
N THR A 46 2.52 -11.50 -8.54
CA THR A 46 3.03 -10.13 -8.51
C THR A 46 3.01 -9.54 -9.90
N TYR A 47 2.45 -8.35 -10.03
CA TYR A 47 2.38 -7.59 -11.27
C TYR A 47 2.88 -6.17 -11.00
N GLY A 48 3.54 -5.55 -11.97
CA GLY A 48 3.97 -4.18 -11.76
C GLY A 48 4.42 -3.47 -13.03
N VAL A 49 4.28 -2.15 -12.99
CA VAL A 49 4.95 -1.21 -13.89
C VAL A 49 5.94 -0.41 -13.08
N TYR A 50 7.09 -0.09 -13.69
CA TYR A 50 8.23 0.53 -13.03
C TYR A 50 8.82 1.60 -13.95
N GLY A 51 9.49 2.57 -13.33
CA GLY A 51 10.10 3.69 -14.03
C GLY A 51 9.49 4.99 -13.55
N LEU A 52 10.33 6.02 -13.45
CA LEU A 52 9.94 7.33 -12.96
C LEU A 52 9.35 8.17 -14.11
N ASP A 53 8.02 8.25 -14.16
CA ASP A 53 7.32 8.92 -15.24
C ASP A 53 6.16 9.80 -14.72
N ASP A 54 5.66 10.68 -15.58
CA ASP A 54 4.53 11.53 -15.30
C ASP A 54 3.24 10.69 -15.10
N PRO A 55 2.36 11.04 -14.14
CA PRO A 55 1.09 10.37 -13.96
C PRO A 55 0.14 10.68 -15.15
N PRO A 56 -0.84 9.82 -15.45
CA PRO A 56 -1.17 8.60 -14.73
C PRO A 56 -0.32 7.39 -15.14
N ALA A 57 -0.01 6.51 -14.18
CA ALA A 57 0.62 5.21 -14.44
C ALA A 57 -0.45 4.11 -14.50
N THR A 58 -0.41 3.26 -15.54
CA THR A 58 -1.40 2.20 -15.74
C THR A 58 -0.76 0.81 -15.75
N LEU A 59 -1.29 -0.09 -14.92
CA LEU A 59 -0.95 -1.51 -14.84
C LEU A 59 -2.15 -2.34 -15.32
N THR A 60 -1.92 -3.31 -16.21
CA THR A 60 -2.95 -4.25 -16.68
C THR A 60 -2.42 -5.68 -16.59
N PHE A 61 -3.23 -6.60 -16.09
CA PHE A 61 -2.89 -8.01 -15.94
C PHE A 61 -4.15 -8.88 -15.90
N ASP A 62 -3.97 -10.19 -16.10
CA ASP A 62 -5.04 -11.18 -16.00
C ASP A 62 -4.83 -12.06 -14.76
N LEU A 63 -5.94 -12.44 -14.11
CA LEU A 63 -5.98 -13.39 -12.99
C LEU A 63 -6.83 -14.60 -13.36
N ASP A 64 -6.33 -15.81 -13.10
CA ASP A 64 -7.02 -17.04 -13.49
C ASP A 64 -8.14 -17.47 -12.52
N GLY A 65 -8.30 -16.77 -11.39
CA GLY A 65 -9.26 -17.12 -10.35
C GLY A 65 -9.73 -15.93 -9.51
N GLU A 66 -10.62 -16.20 -8.57
CA GLU A 66 -11.12 -15.19 -7.63
C GLU A 66 -10.04 -14.82 -6.60
N VAL A 67 -9.88 -13.53 -6.33
CA VAL A 67 -8.88 -13.03 -5.40
C VAL A 67 -9.30 -13.28 -3.96
N GLN A 68 -8.45 -13.92 -3.17
CA GLN A 68 -8.67 -14.09 -1.72
C GLN A 68 -8.05 -12.97 -0.90
N TRP A 69 -6.94 -12.40 -1.38
CA TRP A 69 -6.26 -11.28 -0.76
C TRP A 69 -5.49 -10.52 -1.83
N ALA A 70 -5.56 -9.20 -1.83
CA ALA A 70 -4.71 -8.39 -2.68
C ALA A 70 -4.33 -7.05 -2.06
N ARG A 71 -3.15 -6.58 -2.45
CA ARG A 71 -2.60 -5.30 -2.04
C ARG A 71 -1.93 -4.66 -3.24
N THR A 72 -2.27 -3.39 -3.49
CA THR A 72 -1.64 -2.58 -4.53
C THR A 72 -0.83 -1.48 -3.90
N TYR A 73 0.35 -1.23 -4.44
CA TYR A 73 1.27 -0.21 -3.98
C TYR A 73 1.51 0.81 -5.07
N VAL A 74 1.55 2.09 -4.68
CA VAL A 74 1.91 3.20 -5.56
C VAL A 74 3.16 3.86 -5.00
N GLY A 75 4.17 3.94 -5.85
CA GLY A 75 5.39 4.68 -5.58
C GLY A 75 5.30 6.09 -6.14
N VAL A 76 5.33 7.11 -5.28
CA VAL A 76 5.32 8.53 -5.71
C VAL A 76 6.62 9.22 -5.30
N TRP A 77 7.25 9.89 -6.24
CA TRP A 77 8.45 10.68 -5.97
C TRP A 77 8.07 12.09 -5.51
N GLY A 78 8.50 12.46 -4.31
CA GLY A 78 8.18 13.74 -3.67
C GLY A 78 9.16 14.86 -4.00
N GLY A 79 10.40 14.54 -4.37
CA GLY A 79 11.46 15.48 -4.72
C GLY A 79 12.14 16.17 -3.53
N THR A 80 11.40 16.46 -2.45
CA THR A 80 11.96 16.93 -1.18
C THR A 80 11.22 16.33 0.01
N PRO A 81 11.82 16.30 1.21
CA PRO A 81 11.14 15.85 2.42
C PRO A 81 9.88 16.65 2.76
N ARG A 82 9.75 17.92 2.34
CA ARG A 82 8.69 18.81 2.82
C ARG A 82 7.50 18.94 1.87
N TYR A 83 7.61 18.43 0.66
CA TYR A 83 6.55 18.61 -0.32
C TYR A 83 5.39 17.68 -0.08
N THR A 84 4.21 18.29 -0.06
CA THR A 84 2.93 17.64 0.16
C THR A 84 2.15 17.57 -1.14
N GLY A 85 1.24 16.60 -1.23
CA GLY A 85 0.37 16.44 -2.40
C GLY A 85 -0.65 15.35 -2.14
N TRP A 86 -1.01 14.61 -3.17
CA TRP A 86 -1.88 13.44 -3.04
C TRP A 86 -1.57 12.40 -4.11
N THR A 87 -2.08 11.20 -3.88
CA THR A 87 -2.17 10.14 -4.89
C THR A 87 -3.53 9.46 -4.86
N ASP A 88 -4.04 9.16 -6.05
CA ASP A 88 -5.29 8.45 -6.27
C ASP A 88 -5.01 7.09 -6.90
N LEU A 89 -5.87 6.12 -6.59
CA LEU A 89 -5.86 4.80 -7.21
C LEU A 89 -7.26 4.49 -7.75
N THR A 90 -7.32 4.08 -9.01
CA THR A 90 -8.51 3.54 -9.65
C THR A 90 -8.27 2.10 -10.02
N VAL A 91 -9.16 1.19 -9.60
CA VAL A 91 -9.09 -0.24 -9.91
C VAL A 91 -10.36 -0.62 -10.66
N ASN A 92 -10.22 -1.14 -11.87
CA ASN A 92 -11.33 -1.57 -12.72
C ASN A 92 -12.41 -0.47 -12.88
N GLY A 93 -11.97 0.78 -13.05
CA GLY A 93 -12.84 1.95 -13.19
C GLY A 93 -13.46 2.47 -11.88
N ARG A 94 -13.15 1.86 -10.72
CA ARG A 94 -13.59 2.30 -9.39
C ARG A 94 -12.48 3.04 -8.67
N ALA A 95 -12.69 4.33 -8.41
CA ALA A 95 -11.75 5.14 -7.64
C ALA A 95 -11.83 4.80 -6.15
N LEU A 96 -10.67 4.59 -5.52
CA LEU A 96 -10.52 4.54 -4.07
C LEU A 96 -10.45 5.96 -3.49
N PRO A 97 -10.65 6.13 -2.17
CA PRO A 97 -10.44 7.43 -1.52
C PRO A 97 -9.04 7.97 -1.77
N ARG A 98 -8.98 9.27 -2.09
CA ARG A 98 -7.72 10.01 -2.25
C ARG A 98 -6.88 9.95 -0.98
N ILE A 99 -5.59 9.66 -1.14
CA ILE A 99 -4.61 9.69 -0.04
C ILE A 99 -3.81 10.98 -0.13
N LYS A 100 -3.82 11.76 0.95
CA LYS A 100 -2.96 12.95 1.09
C LYS A 100 -1.56 12.53 1.52
N LEU A 101 -0.57 13.20 0.94
CA LEU A 101 0.85 13.01 1.22
C LEU A 101 1.36 14.25 1.96
N TYR A 102 1.91 14.08 3.15
CA TYR A 102 2.22 15.17 4.09
C TYR A 102 3.72 15.46 4.27
N GLY A 103 4.57 14.92 3.41
CA GLY A 103 6.02 15.11 3.51
C GLY A 103 6.59 14.45 4.76
N SER A 104 7.49 15.16 5.43
CA SER A 104 8.12 14.73 6.68
C SER A 104 7.15 14.63 7.84
N ASP A 105 5.98 15.27 7.71
CA ASP A 105 4.92 15.24 8.71
C ASP A 105 3.91 14.10 8.45
N ASP A 106 4.17 13.21 7.49
CA ASP A 106 3.26 12.10 7.20
C ASP A 106 3.20 11.08 8.33
N LYS A 107 1.97 10.90 8.80
CA LYS A 107 1.51 9.95 9.84
C LYS A 107 0.22 9.27 9.37
N SER A 108 0.01 9.16 8.06
CA SER A 108 -1.15 8.48 7.48
C SER A 108 -0.95 6.98 7.40
N GLU A 109 -1.96 6.21 7.81
CA GLU A 109 -1.94 4.75 7.71
C GLU A 109 -1.65 4.30 6.26
N ASN A 110 -0.86 3.24 6.12
CA ASN A 110 -0.46 2.68 4.82
C ASN A 110 0.39 3.61 3.93
N VAL A 111 0.92 4.71 4.48
CA VAL A 111 1.86 5.59 3.78
C VAL A 111 3.25 5.46 4.42
N TYR A 112 4.20 4.97 3.63
CA TYR A 112 5.59 4.78 4.02
C TYR A 112 6.45 5.82 3.30
N ALA A 113 6.67 6.96 3.94
CA ALA A 113 7.39 8.10 3.36
C ALA A 113 8.81 8.18 3.91
N THR A 114 9.82 8.23 3.04
CA THR A 114 11.23 8.23 3.48
C THR A 114 12.11 9.16 2.66
N GLY A 115 13.32 9.42 3.15
CA GLY A 115 14.32 10.23 2.45
C GLY A 115 13.78 11.56 1.93
N TYR A 116 13.98 11.79 0.63
CA TYR A 116 13.56 13.00 -0.08
C TYR A 116 12.12 12.92 -0.63
N GLY A 117 11.22 12.32 0.15
CA GLY A 117 9.82 12.13 -0.24
C GLY A 117 9.63 10.92 -1.14
N VAL A 118 10.33 9.82 -0.88
CA VAL A 118 10.03 8.51 -1.49
C VAL A 118 8.79 7.98 -0.79
N TYR A 119 7.61 8.17 -1.40
CA TYR A 119 6.38 7.60 -0.87
C TYR A 119 6.17 6.21 -1.42
N TRP A 120 5.81 5.28 -0.55
CA TRP A 120 5.26 3.98 -0.88
C TRP A 120 3.90 3.87 -0.22
N VAL A 121 2.83 3.83 -1.01
CA VAL A 121 1.45 3.93 -0.53
C VAL A 121 0.73 2.63 -0.81
N ALA A 122 0.21 1.98 0.23
CA ALA A 122 -0.44 0.69 0.12
C ALA A 122 -1.98 0.80 0.16
N TYR A 123 -2.64 0.08 -0.74
CA TYR A 123 -4.08 0.06 -0.93
C TYR A 123 -4.58 -1.37 -0.83
N ASP A 124 -5.60 -1.61 -0.01
CA ASP A 124 -6.35 -2.87 -0.06
C ASP A 124 -7.20 -2.90 -1.34
N THR A 125 -6.88 -3.82 -2.24
CA THR A 125 -7.55 -3.99 -3.53
C THR A 125 -8.26 -5.33 -3.66
N THR A 126 -8.34 -6.10 -2.57
CA THR A 126 -8.90 -7.46 -2.52
C THR A 126 -10.29 -7.53 -3.14
N SER A 127 -11.19 -6.62 -2.75
CA SER A 127 -12.59 -6.62 -3.20
C SER A 127 -12.83 -5.95 -4.56
N LEU A 128 -11.77 -5.42 -5.18
CA LEU A 128 -11.85 -4.65 -6.44
C LEU A 128 -11.28 -5.42 -7.63
N LEU A 129 -10.38 -6.36 -7.37
CA LEU A 129 -9.85 -7.26 -8.39
C LEU A 129 -10.84 -8.39 -8.70
N THR A 130 -10.85 -8.85 -9.94
CA THR A 130 -11.74 -9.91 -10.42
C THR A 130 -10.93 -10.97 -11.18
N SER A 131 -11.51 -12.16 -11.36
CA SER A 131 -10.97 -13.11 -12.35
C SER A 131 -11.01 -12.48 -13.75
N GLY A 132 -10.04 -12.82 -14.59
CA GLY A 132 -9.79 -12.20 -15.89
C GLY A 132 -9.02 -10.88 -15.79
N LYS A 133 -9.29 -10.00 -16.75
CA LYS A 133 -8.53 -8.76 -16.94
C LYS A 133 -8.81 -7.73 -15.85
N ASN A 134 -7.74 -7.21 -15.25
CA ASN A 134 -7.75 -6.12 -14.30
C ASN A 134 -6.93 -4.94 -14.83
N THR A 135 -7.41 -3.72 -14.57
CA THR A 135 -6.70 -2.48 -14.89
C THR A 135 -6.62 -1.61 -13.64
N ILE A 136 -5.41 -1.16 -13.32
CA ILE A 136 -5.12 -0.26 -12.20
C ILE A 136 -4.49 1.00 -12.78
N THR A 137 -5.02 2.15 -12.37
CA THR A 137 -4.50 3.46 -12.77
C THR A 137 -4.20 4.27 -11.52
N ALA A 138 -2.94 4.68 -11.36
CA ALA A 138 -2.52 5.56 -10.28
C ALA A 138 -2.28 6.97 -10.82
N ASP A 139 -2.67 7.97 -10.05
CA ASP A 139 -2.52 9.40 -10.38
C ASP A 139 -1.94 10.17 -9.19
N SER A 140 -1.49 11.40 -9.42
CA SER A 140 -0.95 12.27 -8.39
C SER A 140 -1.22 13.76 -8.66
N SER A 141 -0.91 14.60 -7.67
CA SER A 141 -1.05 16.05 -7.76
C SER A 141 -0.10 16.76 -8.73
N ARG A 142 0.79 16.05 -9.46
CA ARG A 142 1.90 16.65 -10.24
C ARG A 142 1.51 17.87 -11.08
N PHE A 143 0.38 17.78 -11.80
CA PHE A 143 -0.07 18.80 -12.75
C PHE A 143 -1.09 19.79 -12.17
N GLU A 144 -1.39 19.73 -10.88
CA GLU A 144 -2.29 20.69 -10.26
C GLU A 144 -1.63 22.07 -10.13
N PRO A 145 -2.39 23.16 -10.33
CA PRO A 145 -1.93 24.50 -9.99
C PRO A 145 -1.46 24.57 -8.54
N ASP A 146 -0.34 25.25 -8.29
CA ASP A 146 0.29 25.40 -6.96
C ASP A 146 0.84 24.11 -6.33
N ASN A 147 0.85 22.97 -7.05
CA ASN A 147 1.49 21.76 -6.60
C ASN A 147 3.02 21.93 -6.49
N LYS A 148 3.56 21.49 -5.36
CA LYS A 148 5.01 21.49 -5.10
C LYS A 148 5.62 20.09 -5.17
N LEU A 149 4.80 19.04 -5.02
CA LEU A 149 5.25 17.65 -5.11
C LEU A 149 5.83 17.39 -6.51
N ASP A 150 6.98 16.73 -6.62
CA ASP A 150 7.42 16.25 -7.94
C ASP A 150 6.32 15.37 -8.55
N GLY A 151 5.80 14.42 -7.79
CA GLY A 151 4.55 13.71 -8.10
C GLY A 151 4.67 12.69 -9.22
N ARG A 152 5.85 12.52 -9.86
CA ARG A 152 6.06 11.39 -10.78
C ARG A 152 5.83 10.07 -10.05
N ILE A 153 5.21 9.13 -10.74
CA ILE A 153 4.99 7.79 -10.24
C ILE A 153 6.18 6.96 -10.67
N TYR A 154 6.86 6.30 -9.73
CA TYR A 154 8.00 5.43 -10.03
C TYR A 154 7.63 3.95 -10.13
N SER A 155 6.45 3.58 -9.62
CA SER A 155 5.92 2.22 -9.76
C SER A 155 4.45 2.11 -9.36
N VAL A 156 3.77 1.15 -9.96
CA VAL A 156 2.51 0.59 -9.45
C VAL A 156 2.68 -0.92 -9.39
N VAL A 157 2.53 -1.53 -8.22
CA VAL A 157 2.75 -2.97 -8.00
C VAL A 157 1.52 -3.57 -7.35
N THR A 158 1.09 -4.75 -7.77
CA THR A 158 -0.02 -5.48 -7.15
C THR A 158 0.40 -6.89 -6.79
N LEU A 159 0.12 -7.27 -5.54
CA LEU A 159 0.19 -8.62 -5.03
C LEU A 159 -1.23 -9.20 -4.96
N ALA A 160 -1.42 -10.43 -5.42
CA ALA A 160 -2.72 -11.10 -5.34
C ALA A 160 -2.54 -12.58 -4.99
N ALA A 161 -3.19 -13.04 -3.92
CA ALA A 161 -3.34 -14.45 -3.58
C ALA A 161 -4.56 -15.00 -4.30
N VAL A 162 -4.35 -15.95 -5.21
CA VAL A 162 -5.38 -16.49 -6.11
C VAL A 162 -5.38 -18.02 -6.04
N PRO A 163 -6.53 -18.65 -5.74
CA PRO A 163 -6.68 -20.09 -5.84
C PRO A 163 -6.52 -20.59 -7.26
N ASP A 164 -5.97 -21.78 -7.42
CA ASP A 164 -5.87 -22.47 -8.70
C ASP A 164 -6.25 -23.95 -8.56
N ALA A 165 -6.24 -24.66 -9.69
CA ALA A 165 -6.59 -26.08 -9.75
C ALA A 165 -5.38 -27.01 -9.46
N SER A 166 -4.25 -26.50 -8.99
CA SER A 166 -3.03 -27.30 -8.77
C SER A 166 -3.17 -28.29 -7.63
N GLY A 167 -4.08 -28.03 -6.69
CA GLY A 167 -4.19 -28.79 -5.43
C GLY A 167 -3.04 -28.53 -4.45
N ILE A 168 -2.17 -27.56 -4.74
CA ILE A 168 -1.07 -27.14 -3.88
C ILE A 168 -1.55 -25.96 -3.02
N THR A 169 -1.20 -25.99 -1.73
CA THR A 169 -1.44 -24.86 -0.82
C THR A 169 -0.14 -24.09 -0.62
N THR A 170 -0.18 -22.79 -0.89
CA THR A 170 0.93 -21.87 -0.67
C THR A 170 0.69 -21.08 0.62
N GLN A 171 1.65 -21.17 1.54
CA GLN A 171 1.72 -20.27 2.68
C GLN A 171 2.46 -18.99 2.28
N TYR A 172 1.91 -17.82 2.61
CA TYR A 172 2.50 -16.53 2.29
C TYR A 172 2.64 -15.63 3.52
N ARG A 173 3.62 -14.72 3.44
CA ARG A 173 3.79 -13.58 4.33
C ARG A 173 4.15 -12.36 3.49
N VAL A 174 3.44 -11.26 3.70
CA VAL A 174 3.72 -9.97 3.08
C VAL A 174 4.22 -9.04 4.15
N ALA A 175 5.37 -8.43 3.90
CA ALA A 175 5.93 -7.41 4.76
C ALA A 175 5.98 -6.06 4.02
N GLU A 176 5.56 -5.00 4.70
CA GLU A 176 5.52 -3.63 4.18
C GLU A 176 6.45 -2.72 4.98
N GLY A 177 6.97 -1.70 4.31
CA GLY A 177 7.90 -0.71 4.83
C GLY A 177 8.56 0.02 3.66
N ASN A 178 9.63 0.75 3.92
CA ASN A 178 10.37 1.50 2.89
C ASN A 178 11.78 1.79 3.43
N GLN A 179 12.76 0.93 3.18
CA GLN A 179 14.05 1.01 3.90
C GLN A 179 14.98 2.17 3.53
N ASN A 180 14.59 3.06 2.60
CA ASN A 180 15.43 4.14 2.07
C ASN A 180 16.93 3.82 1.96
N LEU A 181 17.30 3.16 0.87
CA LEU A 181 18.69 2.72 0.61
C LEU A 181 19.72 3.87 0.55
N HIS A 182 19.29 5.13 0.50
CA HIS A 182 20.19 6.28 0.63
C HIS A 182 20.82 6.43 2.03
N GLY A 183 20.23 5.82 3.07
CA GLY A 183 20.66 5.93 4.47
C GLY A 183 21.86 5.04 4.86
N GLU A 184 22.20 4.04 4.05
CA GLU A 184 23.28 3.09 4.39
C GLU A 184 24.70 3.54 3.96
N GLY A 185 24.82 4.75 3.42
CA GLY A 185 26.13 5.31 3.02
C GLY A 185 26.62 4.77 1.68
N TRP A 186 27.20 5.68 0.88
CA TRP A 186 27.89 5.41 -0.37
C TRP A 186 29.32 5.93 -0.21
#